data_AF-J9DN77-F1
#
_entry.id   AF-J9DN77-F1
#
_cell.length_a   1.000
_cell.length_b   1.000
_cell.length_c   1.000
_cell.angle_alpha   90.00
_cell.angle_beta   90.00
_cell.angle_gamma   90.00
#
_symmetry.space_group_name_H-M   'P 1'
#
loop_
_entity.id
_entity.type
_entity.pdbx_description
1 polymer ?
#
loop_
_entity_poly.entity_id
_entity_poly.type
_entity_poly.pdbx_seq_one_letter_code
_entity_poly.pdbx_strand_id
1 'polypeptide(L)'
;MPNGGRVYYLRRSQPPFLIPMVYEYYEATKDTEFIRNNFKYLVKEFEFWIKNRSLIVRDKNGKNHTVYQYRTVTNVPRPESYLVDAEAAVKVKKENRLKFFQDLASAAESGWDFSSRWFRDRRTMQSIETTNIVPVDLNALLCWNANILKYLATISI
;
A
#
# COMPACT_ATOMS: atom_id res chain seq x y z
N MET A 1 8.19 2.43 -2.78
CA MET A 1 9.30 1.69 -2.13
C MET A 1 8.90 0.23 -1.96
N PRO A 2 9.75 -0.80 -2.15
CA PRO A 2 9.38 -2.17 -1.78
C PRO A 2 9.18 -2.28 -0.26
N ASN A 3 8.46 -3.32 0.18
CA ASN A 3 8.24 -3.59 1.61
C ASN A 3 9.56 -3.73 2.40
N GLY A 4 10.59 -4.31 1.78
CA GLY A 4 11.94 -4.36 2.33
C GLY A 4 13.00 -4.64 1.25
N GLY A 5 14.27 -4.58 1.63
CA GLY A 5 15.44 -4.77 0.74
C GLY A 5 15.72 -6.24 0.35
N ARG A 6 14.68 -7.00 -0.04
CA ARG A 6 14.78 -8.41 -0.42
C ARG A 6 13.99 -8.69 -1.70
N VAL A 7 14.47 -9.62 -2.52
CA VAL A 7 13.88 -9.92 -3.85
C VAL A 7 12.40 -10.31 -3.76
N TYR A 8 12.00 -11.07 -2.73
CA TYR A 8 10.62 -11.49 -2.54
C TYR A 8 9.66 -10.36 -2.13
N TYR A 9 10.17 -9.15 -1.79
CA TYR A 9 9.36 -7.97 -1.53
C TYR A 9 9.14 -7.09 -2.78
N LEU A 10 9.79 -7.36 -3.92
CA LEU A 10 9.67 -6.51 -5.11
C LEU A 10 8.25 -6.37 -5.66
N ARG A 11 7.34 -7.28 -5.30
CA ARG A 11 5.94 -7.28 -5.74
C ARG A 11 4.97 -6.56 -4.80
N ARG A 12 5.46 -6.00 -3.68
CA ARG A 12 4.63 -5.26 -2.71
C ARG A 12 5.36 -4.09 -2.08
N SER A 13 4.62 -3.02 -1.82
CA SER A 13 5.09 -1.85 -1.08
C SER A 13 4.90 -2.04 0.43
N GLN A 14 4.95 -0.94 1.15
CA GLN A 14 4.45 -0.74 2.51
C GLN A 14 3.76 0.64 2.60
N PRO A 15 3.14 1.05 3.72
CA PRO A 15 2.57 2.39 3.87
C PRO A 15 3.56 3.51 3.41
N PRO A 16 3.11 4.48 2.59
CA PRO A 16 4.03 5.35 1.85
C PRO A 16 4.56 6.53 2.66
N PHE A 17 5.64 6.30 3.40
CA PHE A 17 6.26 7.32 4.26
C PHE A 17 7.48 8.03 3.67
N LEU A 18 7.94 7.70 2.45
CA LEU A 18 9.14 8.35 1.87
C LEU A 18 8.98 9.88 1.78
N ILE A 19 7.82 10.34 1.32
CA ILE A 19 7.52 11.77 1.16
C ILE A 19 7.53 12.49 2.53
N PRO A 20 6.82 12.02 3.56
CA PRO A 20 6.94 12.54 4.93
C PRO A 20 8.36 12.51 5.48
N MET A 21 9.11 11.41 5.28
CA MET A 21 10.49 11.31 5.75
C MET A 21 11.39 12.39 5.14
N VAL A 22 11.26 12.64 3.83
CA VAL A 22 12.02 13.70 3.15
C VAL A 22 11.57 15.09 3.59
N TYR A 23 10.27 15.28 3.84
CA TYR A 23 9.76 16.52 4.41
C TYR A 23 10.38 16.83 5.77
N GLU A 24 10.38 15.87 6.71
CA GLU A 24 10.98 16.06 8.04
C GLU A 24 12.50 16.33 7.94
N TYR A 25 13.21 15.61 7.07
CA TYR A 25 14.63 15.87 6.81
C TYR A 25 14.85 17.31 6.34
N TYR A 26 14.09 17.76 5.35
CA TYR A 26 14.17 19.14 4.86
C TYR A 26 13.79 20.16 5.92
N GLU A 27 12.75 19.91 6.73
CA GLU A 27 12.37 20.82 7.79
C GLU A 27 13.46 20.96 8.86
N ALA A 28 14.22 19.91 9.13
CA ALA A 28 15.35 19.95 10.05
C ALA A 28 16.61 20.61 9.48
N THR A 29 16.88 20.44 8.18
CA THR A 29 18.16 20.83 7.55
C THR A 29 18.08 22.07 6.68
N LYS A 30 16.89 22.37 6.16
CA LYS A 30 16.61 23.36 5.11
C LYS A 30 17.46 23.17 3.85
N ASP A 31 17.88 21.93 3.60
CA ASP A 31 18.70 21.55 2.44
C ASP A 31 17.85 21.53 1.15
N THR A 32 17.78 22.68 0.49
CA THR A 32 17.03 22.83 -0.77
C THR A 32 17.67 22.08 -1.93
N GLU A 33 18.99 21.85 -1.91
CA GLU A 33 19.69 21.12 -2.97
C GLU A 33 19.32 19.63 -2.91
N PHE A 34 19.26 19.05 -1.71
CA PHE A 34 18.75 17.70 -1.51
C PHE A 34 17.34 17.54 -2.09
N ILE A 35 16.44 18.50 -1.86
CA ILE A 35 15.09 18.49 -2.44
C ILE A 35 15.14 18.54 -3.97
N ARG A 36 15.87 19.49 -4.57
CA ARG A 36 15.98 19.60 -6.04
C ARG A 36 16.50 18.32 -6.68
N ASN A 37 17.54 17.72 -6.10
CA ASN A 37 18.17 16.52 -6.62
C ASN A 37 17.28 15.26 -6.51
N ASN A 38 16.41 15.20 -5.49
CA ASN A 38 15.64 14.00 -5.17
C ASN A 38 14.13 14.09 -5.43
N PHE A 39 13.58 15.27 -5.73
CA PHE A 39 12.14 15.49 -5.90
C PHE A 39 11.48 14.51 -6.89
N LYS A 40 12.16 14.20 -8.00
CA LYS A 40 11.69 13.23 -9.00
C LYS A 40 11.40 11.84 -8.42
N TYR A 41 12.12 11.41 -7.38
CA TYR A 41 11.90 10.11 -6.74
C TYR A 41 10.65 10.12 -5.85
N LEU A 42 10.34 11.26 -5.24
CA LEU A 42 9.11 11.46 -4.47
C LEU A 42 7.88 11.40 -5.39
N VAL A 43 7.93 12.11 -6.51
CA VAL A 43 6.89 12.07 -7.54
C VAL A 43 6.72 10.63 -8.06
N LYS A 44 7.82 9.93 -8.35
CA LYS A 44 7.80 8.55 -8.82
C LYS A 44 7.11 7.59 -7.84
N GLU A 45 7.30 7.76 -6.53
CA GLU A 45 6.56 6.95 -5.55
C GLU A 45 5.07 7.28 -5.58
N PHE A 46 4.69 8.56 -5.61
CA PHE A 46 3.29 8.95 -5.64
C PHE A 46 2.56 8.47 -6.90
N GLU A 47 3.21 8.58 -8.06
CA GLU A 47 2.72 8.03 -9.33
C GLU A 47 2.53 6.51 -9.29
N PHE A 48 3.39 5.78 -8.56
CA PHE A 48 3.19 4.34 -8.36
C PHE A 48 1.85 4.06 -7.68
N TRP A 49 1.46 4.83 -6.65
CA TRP A 49 0.17 4.64 -5.97
C TRP A 49 -1.02 5.01 -6.86
N ILE A 50 -0.93 6.13 -7.60
CA ILE A 50 -1.93 6.53 -8.59
C ILE A 50 -2.13 5.42 -9.61
N LYS A 51 -1.05 4.93 -10.22
CA LYS A 51 -1.13 3.98 -11.33
C LYS A 51 -1.54 2.57 -10.89
N ASN A 52 -1.05 2.11 -9.75
CA ASN A 52 -1.11 0.68 -9.41
C ASN A 52 -2.04 0.35 -8.23
N ARG A 53 -2.52 1.35 -7.50
CA ARG A 53 -3.30 1.16 -6.25
C ARG A 53 -4.57 2.00 -6.17
N SER A 54 -4.86 2.80 -7.20
CA SER A 54 -6.12 3.54 -7.27
C SER A 54 -7.27 2.68 -7.78
N LEU A 55 -8.48 3.03 -7.36
CA LEU A 55 -9.74 2.52 -7.90
C LEU A 55 -10.81 3.60 -7.79
N ILE A 56 -11.85 3.48 -8.62
CA ILE A 56 -13.01 4.37 -8.57
C ILE A 56 -14.10 3.69 -7.72
N VAL A 57 -14.58 4.41 -6.70
CA VAL A 57 -15.76 4.02 -5.93
C VAL A 57 -16.87 5.03 -6.16
N ARG A 58 -18.11 4.54 -6.27
CA ARG A 58 -19.28 5.37 -6.49
C ARG A 58 -20.01 5.55 -5.16
N ASP A 59 -20.28 6.78 -4.77
CA ASP A 59 -21.05 7.06 -3.56
C ASP A 59 -22.56 6.87 -3.77
N LYS A 60 -23.32 7.02 -2.68
CA LYS A 60 -24.80 6.92 -2.68
C LYS A 60 -25.50 7.93 -3.59
N ASN A 61 -24.85 9.06 -3.92
CA ASN A 61 -25.39 10.09 -4.81
C ASN A 61 -24.96 9.84 -6.27
N GLY A 62 -24.25 8.74 -6.52
CA GLY A 62 -23.77 8.38 -7.84
C GLY A 62 -22.48 9.10 -8.27
N LYS A 63 -21.81 9.85 -7.38
CA LYS A 63 -20.55 10.53 -7.68
C LYS A 63 -19.37 9.56 -7.55
N ASN A 64 -18.48 9.63 -8.53
CA ASN A 64 -17.25 8.84 -8.55
C ASN A 64 -16.15 9.50 -7.70
N HIS A 65 -15.48 8.71 -6.88
CA HIS A 65 -14.34 9.10 -6.07
C HIS A 65 -13.16 8.20 -6.39
N THR A 66 -11.99 8.79 -6.59
CA THR A 66 -10.75 8.02 -6.69
C THR A 66 -10.24 7.77 -5.28
N VAL A 67 -10.10 6.50 -4.92
CA VAL A 67 -9.57 6.06 -3.64
C VAL A 67 -8.44 5.06 -3.86
N TYR A 68 -7.68 4.79 -2.81
CA TYR A 68 -6.52 3.91 -2.87
C TYR A 68 -6.70 2.69 -1.98
N GLN A 69 -6.08 1.59 -2.36
CA GLN A 69 -6.14 0.33 -1.62
C GLN A 69 -4.84 -0.45 -1.74
N TYR A 70 -4.45 -1.14 -0.66
CA TYR A 70 -3.39 -2.15 -0.71
C TYR A 70 -3.82 -3.33 -1.57
N ARG A 71 -3.10 -3.58 -2.66
CA ARG A 71 -3.49 -4.55 -3.67
C ARG A 71 -2.25 -5.03 -4.41
N THR A 72 -1.59 -6.01 -3.82
CA THR A 72 -0.43 -6.63 -4.43
C THR A 72 -0.83 -7.43 -5.65
N VAL A 73 0.12 -7.63 -6.56
CA VAL A 73 -0.06 -8.46 -7.78
C VAL A 73 0.24 -9.94 -7.52
N THR A 74 0.69 -10.28 -6.31
CA THR A 74 1.06 -11.66 -5.95
C THR A 74 -0.19 -12.43 -5.57
N ASN A 75 -0.38 -13.62 -6.13
CA ASN A 75 -1.52 -14.50 -5.86
C ASN A 75 -1.06 -15.94 -5.51
N VAL A 76 0.17 -16.05 -5.02
CA VAL A 76 0.82 -17.29 -4.57
C VAL A 76 1.27 -17.11 -3.12
N PRO A 77 1.56 -18.20 -2.38
CA PRO A 77 2.11 -18.10 -1.03
C PRO A 77 3.31 -17.16 -0.97
N ARG A 78 3.39 -16.35 0.08
CA ARG A 78 4.52 -15.44 0.27
C ARG A 78 5.79 -16.27 0.47
N PRO A 79 6.89 -16.01 -0.27
CA PRO A 79 8.10 -16.84 -0.16
C PRO A 79 8.67 -16.90 1.26
N GLU A 80 8.60 -15.80 2.01
CA GLU A 80 9.11 -15.76 3.39
C GLU A 80 8.21 -16.48 4.42
N SER A 81 6.97 -16.82 4.04
CA SER A 81 5.96 -17.45 4.90
C SER A 81 5.27 -18.62 4.18
N TYR A 82 5.97 -19.30 3.28
CA TYR A 82 5.37 -20.22 2.31
C TYR A 82 4.53 -21.32 2.97
N LEU A 83 5.12 -22.02 3.95
CA LEU A 83 4.46 -23.13 4.64
C LEU A 83 3.19 -22.67 5.35
N VAL A 84 3.27 -21.56 6.08
CA VAL A 84 2.15 -20.99 6.84
C VAL A 84 1.01 -20.59 5.91
N ASP A 85 1.31 -19.90 4.82
CA ASP A 85 0.30 -19.48 3.84
C ASP A 85 -0.33 -20.71 3.16
N ALA A 86 0.46 -21.73 2.82
CA ALA A 86 -0.01 -22.96 2.20
C ALA A 86 -0.93 -23.78 3.12
N GLU A 87 -0.56 -23.93 4.39
CA GLU A 87 -1.37 -24.61 5.42
C GLU A 87 -2.68 -23.86 5.68
N ALA A 88 -2.64 -22.52 5.77
CA ALA A 88 -3.83 -21.71 5.94
C ALA A 88 -4.82 -21.87 4.78
N ALA A 89 -4.30 -22.04 3.55
CA ALA A 89 -5.08 -22.23 2.33
C ALA A 89 -5.71 -23.63 2.22
N VAL A 90 -5.31 -24.62 3.02
CA VAL A 90 -5.95 -25.96 3.04
C VAL A 90 -7.44 -25.83 3.39
N LYS A 91 -7.77 -24.93 4.32
CA LYS A 91 -9.15 -24.63 4.76
C LYS A 91 -9.92 -23.71 3.79
N VAL A 92 -9.29 -23.28 2.69
CA VAL A 92 -9.89 -22.42 1.67
C VAL A 92 -10.20 -23.25 0.43
N LYS A 93 -11.41 -23.08 -0.12
CA LYS A 93 -11.82 -23.75 -1.37
C LYS A 93 -10.83 -23.44 -2.50
N LYS A 94 -10.52 -24.43 -3.34
CA LYS A 94 -9.43 -24.37 -4.34
C LYS A 94 -9.57 -23.16 -5.27
N GLU A 95 -10.79 -22.86 -5.71
CA GLU A 95 -11.14 -21.74 -6.58
C GLU A 95 -10.87 -20.36 -5.95
N ASN A 96 -10.87 -20.26 -4.62
CA ASN A 96 -10.65 -19.00 -3.90
C ASN A 96 -9.20 -18.80 -3.44
N ARG A 97 -8.33 -19.81 -3.60
CA ARG A 97 -6.96 -19.77 -3.04
C ARG A 97 -6.10 -18.66 -3.62
N LEU A 98 -6.19 -18.41 -4.93
CA LEU A 98 -5.42 -17.33 -5.57
C LEU A 98 -5.80 -15.96 -4.99
N LYS A 99 -7.10 -15.72 -4.79
CA LYS A 99 -7.61 -14.50 -4.17
C LYS A 99 -7.16 -14.39 -2.71
N PHE A 100 -7.26 -15.48 -1.97
CA PHE A 100 -6.79 -15.58 -0.59
C PHE A 100 -5.30 -15.22 -0.45
N PHE A 101 -4.43 -15.79 -1.28
CA PHE A 101 -3.00 -15.45 -1.28
C PHE A 101 -2.75 -13.98 -1.61
N GLN A 102 -3.53 -13.40 -2.53
CA GLN A 102 -3.45 -11.98 -2.83
C GLN A 102 -3.85 -11.11 -1.64
N ASP A 103 -4.89 -11.50 -0.89
CA ASP A 103 -5.29 -10.78 0.32
C ASP A 103 -4.26 -10.89 1.44
N LEU A 104 -3.62 -12.06 1.60
CA LEU A 104 -2.53 -12.23 2.56
C LEU A 104 -1.34 -11.32 2.21
N ALA A 105 -0.89 -11.34 0.95
CA ALA A 105 0.19 -10.49 0.49
C ALA A 105 -0.15 -8.99 0.57
N SER A 106 -1.42 -8.64 0.33
CA SER A 106 -1.89 -7.25 0.45
C SER A 106 -2.03 -6.79 1.90
N ALA A 107 -2.34 -7.69 2.84
CA ALA A 107 -2.28 -7.37 4.26
C ALA A 107 -0.83 -7.10 4.68
N ALA A 108 0.14 -7.86 4.17
CA ALA A 108 1.56 -7.57 4.39
C ALA A 108 1.99 -6.22 3.78
N GLU A 109 1.45 -5.84 2.60
CA GLU A 109 1.65 -4.51 2.02
C GLU A 109 1.07 -3.39 2.92
N SER A 110 0.04 -3.69 3.70
CA SER A 110 -0.54 -2.70 4.62
C SER A 110 0.30 -2.45 5.87
N GLY A 111 1.25 -3.32 6.19
CA GLY A 111 1.98 -3.34 7.47
C GLY A 111 1.15 -3.89 8.65
N TRP A 112 -0.04 -4.44 8.38
CA TRP A 112 -0.94 -5.01 9.39
C TRP A 112 -1.24 -6.50 9.07
N ASP A 113 -0.20 -7.33 8.93
CA ASP A 113 -0.29 -8.79 8.74
C ASP A 113 -0.15 -9.55 10.08
N PHE A 114 -1.21 -10.10 10.68
CA PHE A 114 -2.62 -9.98 10.30
C PHE A 114 -3.45 -9.32 11.39
N SER A 115 -4.63 -8.85 10.99
CA SER A 115 -5.57 -8.14 11.86
C SER A 115 -7.00 -8.50 11.48
N SER A 116 -7.89 -8.57 12.49
CA SER A 116 -9.35 -8.67 12.29
C SER A 116 -9.91 -7.54 11.42
N ARG A 117 -9.17 -6.43 11.28
CA ARG A 117 -9.43 -5.35 10.33
C ARG A 117 -9.64 -5.85 8.89
N TRP A 118 -8.96 -6.92 8.49
CA TRP A 118 -8.97 -7.45 7.13
C TRP A 118 -9.91 -8.64 6.94
N PHE A 119 -10.50 -9.16 8.01
CA PHE A 119 -11.33 -10.38 7.97
C PHE A 119 -12.79 -9.99 7.84
N ARG A 120 -13.49 -10.55 6.84
CA ARG A 120 -14.92 -10.28 6.62
C ARG A 120 -15.76 -10.52 7.87
N ASP A 121 -15.44 -11.59 8.61
CA ASP A 121 -16.14 -11.96 9.84
C ASP A 121 -15.46 -11.43 11.12
N ARG A 122 -14.40 -10.62 10.97
CA ARG A 122 -13.55 -10.08 12.06
C ARG A 122 -12.88 -11.14 12.95
N ARG A 123 -12.87 -12.42 12.55
CA ARG A 123 -12.47 -13.54 13.41
C ARG A 123 -11.53 -14.52 12.71
N THR A 124 -11.86 -14.95 11.49
CA THR A 124 -11.17 -16.03 10.81
C THR A 124 -10.29 -15.51 9.68
N MET A 125 -9.04 -15.98 9.65
CA MET A 125 -8.08 -15.62 8.60
C MET A 125 -8.55 -16.06 7.22
N GLN A 126 -9.26 -17.19 7.10
CA GLN A 126 -9.81 -17.67 5.82
C GLN A 126 -10.82 -16.70 5.20
N SER A 127 -11.38 -15.78 5.99
CA SER A 127 -12.27 -14.73 5.52
C SER A 127 -11.55 -13.42 5.16
N ILE A 128 -10.21 -13.42 5.13
CA ILE A 128 -9.42 -12.24 4.75
C ILE A 128 -9.81 -11.72 3.37
N GLU A 129 -9.98 -10.41 3.27
CA GLU A 129 -10.43 -9.72 2.06
C GLU A 129 -9.80 -8.34 1.92
N THR A 130 -8.51 -8.21 2.24
CA THR A 130 -7.76 -6.94 2.20
C THR A 130 -8.00 -6.14 0.92
N THR A 131 -8.04 -6.78 -0.26
CA THR A 131 -8.27 -6.09 -1.53
C THR A 131 -9.73 -5.75 -1.82
N ASN A 132 -10.65 -5.96 -0.88
CA ASN A 132 -12.02 -5.45 -0.91
C ASN A 132 -12.23 -4.26 0.05
N ILE A 133 -11.22 -3.92 0.86
CA ILE A 133 -11.32 -2.86 1.87
C ILE A 133 -10.58 -1.62 1.39
N VAL A 134 -11.24 -0.45 1.38
CA VAL A 134 -10.59 0.85 1.18
C VAL A 134 -10.04 1.32 2.53
N PRO A 135 -8.72 1.35 2.74
CA PRO A 135 -8.15 1.56 4.06
C PRO A 135 -7.90 3.06 4.33
N VAL A 136 -8.45 3.56 5.45
CA VAL A 136 -8.43 5.00 5.79
C VAL A 136 -7.02 5.56 5.98
N ASP A 137 -6.12 4.78 6.57
CA ASP A 137 -4.71 5.11 6.78
C ASP A 137 -3.98 5.38 5.45
N LEU A 138 -4.10 4.49 4.47
CA LEU A 138 -3.47 4.68 3.15
C LEU A 138 -3.98 5.96 2.47
N ASN A 139 -5.30 6.19 2.50
CA ASN A 139 -5.90 7.36 1.85
C ASN A 139 -5.52 8.66 2.58
N ALA A 140 -5.43 8.64 3.91
CA ALA A 140 -4.96 9.77 4.70
C ALA A 140 -3.48 10.07 4.41
N LEU A 141 -2.62 9.04 4.34
CA LEU A 141 -1.21 9.20 3.99
C LEU A 141 -1.04 9.76 2.57
N LEU A 142 -1.79 9.27 1.59
CA LEU A 142 -1.69 9.78 0.21
C LEU A 142 -2.22 11.21 0.09
N CYS A 143 -3.25 11.59 0.85
CA CYS A 143 -3.70 12.97 0.95
C CYS A 143 -2.59 13.88 1.51
N TRP A 144 -1.94 13.44 2.60
CA TRP A 144 -0.83 14.17 3.19
C TRP A 144 0.38 14.27 2.24
N ASN A 145 0.73 13.17 1.56
CA ASN A 145 1.81 13.11 0.58
C ASN A 145 1.57 14.07 -0.59
N ALA A 146 0.32 14.19 -1.07
CA ALA A 146 -0.03 15.15 -2.12
C ALA A 146 0.21 16.60 -1.68
N ASN A 147 -0.16 16.94 -0.45
CA ASN A 147 0.06 18.27 0.11
C ASN A 147 1.56 18.57 0.31
N ILE A 148 2.32 17.61 0.83
CA ILE A 148 3.78 17.74 0.96
C ILE A 148 4.43 17.91 -0.41
N LEU A 149 4.06 17.09 -1.41
CA LEU A 149 4.61 17.21 -2.76
C LEU A 149 4.34 18.59 -3.36
N LYS A 150 3.14 19.12 -3.20
CA LYS A 150 2.80 20.48 -3.62
C LYS A 150 3.71 21.52 -2.95
N TYR A 151 3.96 21.38 -1.66
CA TYR A 151 4.86 22.26 -0.92
C TYR A 151 6.31 22.15 -1.39
N LEU A 152 6.86 20.94 -1.48
CA LEU A 152 8.23 20.71 -1.92
C LEU A 152 8.44 21.12 -3.40
N ALA A 153 7.40 21.06 -4.23
CA ALA A 153 7.46 21.54 -5.60
C ALA A 153 7.86 23.02 -5.69
N THR A 154 7.39 23.87 -4.77
CA THR A 154 7.71 25.31 -4.78
C THR A 154 9.16 25.60 -4.38
N ILE A 155 9.87 24.61 -3.83
CA ILE A 155 11.29 24.70 -3.45
C ILE A 155 12.18 24.10 -4.54
N SER A 156 11.65 23.11 -5.26
CA SER A 156 12.37 22.35 -6.29
C SER A 156 12.52 23.07 -7.64
N ILE A 157 11.66 24.06 -7.91
CA ILE A 157 11.72 24.95 -9.09
C ILE A 157 12.63 26.13 -8.76
#